data_AF-A0A1Y5DW21-F1
#
_entry.id   AF-A0A1Y5DW21-F1
#
_cell.length_a   1.000
_cell.length_b   1.000
_cell.length_c   1.000
_cell.angle_alpha   90.00
_cell.angle_beta   90.00
_cell.angle_gamma   90.00
#
_symmetry.space_group_name_H-M   'P 1'
#
loop_
_entity.id
_entity.type
_entity.pdbx_description
1 polymer ?
#
loop_
_entity_poly.entity_id
_entity_poly.type
_entity_poly.pdbx_seq_one_letter_code
_entity_poly.pdbx_strand_id
1 'polypeptide(L)'
;MQFLQLNAFFLLIFPLVLSVYLLLFKQNSFSNYFSPEILEKLTISNQMFGRNVKNILFICTLILFIISLARPVMQMKEDKIKEDLVPIIVAIDVSKSMLANDIYPNRLSLAKQKLIKVLQNVKQSAVGVVLFAKSAFVLSPITQDFTSLTFLVQNLDTGLNFDNGSNVLAMLEASNDLLEDYNSKNIILLSDGGNKENYDKEIDYAKEHNMKIYAIGIASNKRSPIPSKDGFMTDSSGQIVTVGLNKSISKLARQSKGGYIDFSLNANDINAILKDISNEAKKEFMNSTKIKTYTELFYYPLALALFLLFLNFSSFTLKRNQATLILSFIFLLQTQNIQADLLDFVSLKDAKEAYINKDYKKAESLYKEVDKNEQTQYNIANSLYNQKKYKEAQEYYQNIKTQDQNLQYKSFHNLGNTYVKQNKLEKAKKAYEDALRIQNDSQTKQNLDTVNKALKEQQKQKDKNNKDNKNK
;
A
#
# COMPACT_ATOMS: atom_id res chain seq x y z
N MET A 1 1.00 26.19 -4.25
CA MET A 1 0.75 26.17 -2.80
C MET A 1 -0.74 26.36 -2.61
N GLN A 2 -1.42 25.45 -1.92
CA GLN A 2 -2.85 25.58 -1.59
C GLN A 2 -2.97 25.79 -0.08
N PHE A 3 -4.08 26.37 0.39
CA PHE A 3 -4.39 26.49 1.81
C PHE A 3 -5.52 25.52 2.16
N LEU A 4 -5.33 24.68 3.17
CA LEU A 4 -6.35 23.72 3.62
C LEU A 4 -7.55 24.44 4.25
N GLN A 5 -7.32 25.60 4.89
CA GLN A 5 -8.34 26.33 5.65
C GLN A 5 -8.49 27.76 5.14
N LEU A 6 -8.87 27.90 3.87
CA LEU A 6 -9.07 29.21 3.25
C LEU A 6 -10.13 30.06 3.97
N ASN A 7 -11.17 29.44 4.53
CA ASN A 7 -12.21 30.15 5.29
C ASN A 7 -11.68 30.76 6.60
N ALA A 8 -10.76 30.07 7.27
CA ALA A 8 -10.13 30.60 8.49
C ALA A 8 -9.24 31.81 8.20
N PHE A 9 -8.58 31.84 7.03
CA PHE A 9 -7.78 32.97 6.58
C PHE A 9 -8.62 34.25 6.48
N PHE A 10 -9.79 34.21 5.84
CA PHE A 10 -10.66 35.38 5.69
C PHE A 10 -11.24 35.86 7.03
N LEU A 11 -11.59 34.95 7.93
CA LEU A 11 -12.15 35.29 9.24
C LEU A 11 -11.14 36.01 10.14
N LEU A 12 -9.85 35.72 9.98
CA LEU A 12 -8.76 36.33 10.76
C LEU A 12 -8.31 37.71 10.24
N ILE A 13 -8.78 38.16 9.08
CA ILE A 13 -8.49 39.51 8.57
C ILE A 13 -9.16 40.57 9.46
N PHE A 14 -10.36 40.30 9.98
CA PHE A 14 -11.07 41.23 10.85
C PHE A 14 -10.30 41.55 12.16
N PRO A 15 -9.86 40.57 12.97
CA PRO A 15 -9.04 40.86 14.14
C PRO A 15 -7.68 41.47 13.80
N LEU A 16 -7.10 41.18 12.62
CA LEU A 16 -5.90 41.86 12.15
C LEU A 16 -6.14 43.37 11.98
N VAL A 17 -7.19 43.74 11.24
CA VAL A 17 -7.56 45.15 10.97
C VAL A 17 -7.89 45.88 12.27
N LEU A 18 -8.62 45.23 13.18
CA LEU A 18 -8.91 45.79 14.50
C LEU A 18 -7.64 46.00 15.33
N SER A 19 -6.71 45.05 15.32
CA SER A 19 -5.44 45.15 16.04
C SER A 19 -4.57 46.29 15.48
N VAL A 20 -4.49 46.42 14.16
CA VAL A 20 -3.78 47.53 13.48
C VAL A 20 -4.41 48.87 13.84
N TYR A 21 -5.75 48.96 13.82
CA TYR A 21 -6.48 50.17 14.21
C TYR A 21 -6.18 50.57 15.67
N LEU A 22 -6.25 49.63 16.61
CA LEU A 22 -5.95 49.89 18.01
C LEU A 22 -4.50 50.33 18.24
N LEU A 23 -3.54 49.78 17.50
CA LEU A 23 -2.12 50.13 17.62
C LEU A 23 -1.77 51.51 17.04
N LEU A 24 -2.46 51.95 15.98
CA LEU A 24 -2.21 53.22 15.31
C LEU A 24 -2.99 54.39 15.93
N PHE A 25 -4.25 54.18 16.31
CA PHE A 25 -5.17 55.27 16.69
C PHE A 25 -5.38 55.40 18.20
N LYS A 26 -5.05 54.38 19.00
CA LYS A 26 -5.16 54.48 20.46
C LYS A 26 -3.90 55.16 21.02
N GLN A 27 -3.99 56.48 21.21
CA GLN A 27 -2.97 57.22 21.94
C GLN A 27 -2.95 56.81 23.41
N ASN A 28 -1.76 56.81 24.02
CA ASN A 28 -1.58 56.43 25.41
C ASN A 28 -2.29 57.43 26.32
N SER A 29 -3.52 57.10 26.74
CA SER A 29 -4.27 57.89 27.73
C SER A 29 -3.54 58.03 29.07
N PHE A 30 -2.46 57.28 29.29
CA PHE A 30 -1.60 57.36 30.48
C PHE A 30 -0.97 58.75 30.67
N SER A 31 -0.73 59.51 29.61
CA SER A 31 -0.24 60.90 29.74
C SER A 31 -1.25 61.85 30.40
N ASN A 32 -2.54 61.47 30.43
CA ASN A 32 -3.60 62.27 31.05
C ASN A 32 -3.76 61.97 32.54
N TYR A 33 -3.19 60.86 33.04
CA TYR A 33 -3.35 60.40 34.43
C TYR A 33 -2.07 60.54 35.28
N PHE A 34 -0.90 60.70 34.65
CA PHE A 34 0.38 60.76 35.33
C PHE A 34 1.16 62.01 34.92
N SER A 35 1.87 62.63 35.87
CA SER A 35 2.76 63.74 35.57
C SER A 35 3.95 63.26 34.71
N PRO A 36 4.53 64.14 33.87
CA PRO A 36 5.63 63.77 32.96
C PRO A 36 6.84 63.14 33.70
N GLU A 37 7.14 63.65 34.89
CA GLU A 37 8.25 63.20 35.74
C GLU A 37 8.04 61.78 36.30
N ILE A 38 6.80 61.45 36.64
CA ILE A 38 6.43 60.10 37.10
C ILE A 38 6.47 59.14 35.91
N LEU A 39 5.97 59.56 34.74
CA LEU A 39 6.04 58.78 33.51
C LEU A 39 7.48 58.46 33.13
N GLU A 40 8.38 59.45 33.16
CA GLU A 40 9.79 59.24 32.82
C GLU A 40 10.49 58.22 33.73
N LYS A 41 10.17 58.23 35.03
CA LYS A 41 10.67 57.24 36.01
C LYS A 41 10.03 55.86 35.87
N LEU A 42 8.78 55.79 35.41
CA LEU A 42 8.06 54.52 35.20
C LEU A 42 8.35 53.92 33.82
N THR A 43 8.75 54.72 32.84
CA THR A 43 9.09 54.25 31.50
C THR A 43 10.52 53.76 31.45
N ILE A 44 10.70 52.45 31.33
CA ILE A 44 11.99 51.88 30.94
C ILE A 44 12.23 52.30 29.48
N SER A 45 13.23 53.16 29.25
CA SER A 45 13.63 53.57 27.90
C SER A 45 14.24 52.36 27.17
N ASN A 46 13.37 51.61 26.50
CA ASN A 46 13.78 50.43 25.76
C ASN A 46 14.42 50.88 24.44
N GLN A 47 15.75 50.99 24.41
CA GLN A 47 16.53 51.62 23.34
C GLN A 47 16.69 50.79 22.06
N MET A 48 16.23 49.53 22.01
CA MET A 48 16.55 48.65 20.87
C MET A 48 15.77 48.99 19.59
N PHE A 49 14.46 49.26 19.69
CA PHE A 49 13.61 49.57 18.54
C PHE A 49 12.61 50.68 18.90
N GLY A 50 12.49 51.68 18.02
CA GLY A 50 11.46 52.73 18.15
C GLY A 50 10.04 52.15 18.09
N ARG A 51 9.07 52.88 18.66
CA ARG A 51 7.65 52.46 18.72
C ARG A 51 7.09 52.01 17.37
N ASN A 52 7.42 52.73 16.30
CA ASN A 52 6.96 52.41 14.95
C ASN A 52 7.52 51.07 14.46
N VAL A 53 8.79 50.80 14.74
CA VAL A 53 9.44 49.53 14.38
C VAL A 53 8.81 48.36 15.15
N LYS A 54 8.56 48.52 16.46
CA LYS A 54 7.85 47.52 17.26
C LYS A 54 6.42 47.25 16.75
N ASN A 55 5.69 48.30 16.38
CA ASN A 55 4.36 48.15 15.80
C ASN A 55 4.42 47.39 14.47
N ILE A 56 5.39 47.68 13.60
CA ILE A 56 5.60 46.97 12.33
C ILE A 56 5.92 45.49 12.58
N LEU A 57 6.87 45.18 13.48
CA LEU A 57 7.20 43.79 13.83
C LEU A 57 5.99 43.03 14.35
N PHE A 58 5.14 43.68 15.16
CA PHE A 58 3.93 43.07 15.70
C PHE A 58 2.92 42.74 14.60
N ILE A 59 2.71 43.68 13.67
CA ILE A 59 1.81 43.46 12.52
C ILE A 59 2.34 42.32 11.64
N CYS A 60 3.63 42.30 11.32
CA CYS A 60 4.25 41.20 10.58
C CYS A 60 4.06 39.85 11.28
N THR A 61 4.17 39.82 12.61
CA THR A 61 3.95 38.62 13.41
C THR A 61 2.53 38.11 13.30
N LEU A 62 1.53 39.00 13.39
CA LEU A 62 0.12 38.63 13.23
C LEU A 62 -0.15 38.07 11.83
N ILE A 63 0.39 38.69 10.78
CA ILE A 63 0.24 38.20 9.40
C ILE A 63 0.80 36.77 9.27
N LEU A 64 1.97 36.50 9.84
CA LEU A 64 2.59 35.18 9.80
C LEU A 64 1.79 34.12 10.59
N PHE A 65 1.19 34.48 11.73
CA PHE A 65 0.28 33.58 12.43
C PHE A 65 -0.96 33.23 11.60
N ILE A 66 -1.52 34.21 10.88
CA ILE A 66 -2.66 33.97 9.98
C ILE A 66 -2.25 33.02 8.85
N ILE A 67 -1.09 33.23 8.24
CA ILE A 67 -0.56 32.33 7.21
C ILE A 67 -0.33 30.93 7.77
N SER A 68 0.22 30.79 8.98
CA SER A 68 0.37 29.49 9.66
C SER A 68 -0.97 28.79 9.87
N LEU A 69 -1.96 29.50 10.41
CA LEU A 69 -3.30 28.96 10.68
C LEU A 69 -4.05 28.56 9.40
N ALA A 70 -3.81 29.26 8.29
CA ALA A 70 -4.35 28.87 6.99
C ALA A 70 -3.82 27.52 6.47
N ARG A 71 -2.79 26.96 7.14
CA ARG A 71 -2.17 25.65 6.85
C ARG A 71 -1.77 25.54 5.37
N PRO A 72 -0.73 26.26 4.95
CA PRO A 72 -0.20 26.14 3.61
C PRO A 72 0.28 24.72 3.36
N VAL A 73 -0.04 24.17 2.18
CA VAL A 73 0.37 22.84 1.76
C VAL A 73 1.10 22.87 0.41
N MET A 74 2.14 22.05 0.30
CA MET A 74 2.80 21.71 -0.96
C MET A 74 2.14 20.47 -1.60
N GLN A 75 2.27 20.35 -2.93
CA GLN A 75 1.82 19.28 -3.84
C GLN A 75 1.05 18.08 -3.23
N MET A 76 -0.10 17.77 -3.85
CA MET A 76 -0.80 16.51 -3.65
C MET A 76 0.14 15.36 -4.02
N LYS A 77 0.53 14.54 -3.05
CA LYS A 77 1.07 13.22 -3.36
C LYS A 77 -0.13 12.29 -3.48
N GLU A 78 -0.36 11.78 -4.68
CA GLU A 78 -1.17 10.58 -4.85
C GLU A 78 -0.29 9.41 -4.44
N ASP A 79 -0.26 9.12 -3.14
CA ASP A 79 0.42 7.91 -2.67
C ASP A 79 -0.45 6.72 -3.04
N LYS A 80 -0.07 6.05 -4.14
CA LYS A 80 -0.63 4.74 -4.47
C LYS A 80 -0.09 3.73 -3.46
N ILE A 81 -0.82 3.49 -2.37
CA ILE A 81 -0.54 2.34 -1.52
C ILE A 81 -0.81 1.11 -2.37
N LYS A 82 0.27 0.45 -2.80
CA LYS A 82 0.21 -0.77 -3.59
C LYS A 82 -0.05 -1.91 -2.62
N GLU A 83 -1.28 -2.39 -2.58
CA GLU A 83 -1.59 -3.64 -1.90
C GLU A 83 -1.59 -4.79 -2.91
N ASP A 84 -0.73 -5.77 -2.63
CA ASP A 84 -0.64 -7.03 -3.35
C ASP A 84 -1.79 -7.92 -2.90
N LEU A 85 -2.86 -7.96 -3.68
CA LEU A 85 -4.09 -8.69 -3.35
C LEU A 85 -4.36 -9.77 -4.39
N VAL A 86 -4.93 -10.89 -3.94
CA VAL A 86 -5.42 -11.93 -4.84
C VAL A 86 -6.89 -11.65 -5.15
N PRO A 87 -7.26 -11.34 -6.40
CA PRO A 87 -8.67 -11.17 -6.77
C PRO A 87 -9.34 -12.54 -6.87
N ILE A 88 -10.51 -12.67 -6.24
CA ILE A 88 -11.33 -13.87 -6.23
C ILE A 88 -12.77 -13.49 -6.56
N ILE A 89 -13.36 -14.17 -7.54
CA ILE A 89 -14.81 -14.08 -7.77
C ILE A 89 -15.47 -15.27 -7.10
N VAL A 90 -16.50 -15.03 -6.29
CA VAL A 90 -17.38 -16.09 -5.80
C VAL A 90 -18.67 -16.04 -6.59
N ALA A 91 -18.92 -17.10 -7.37
CA ALA A 91 -20.11 -17.26 -8.18
C ALA A 91 -21.13 -18.15 -7.46
N ILE A 92 -22.34 -17.66 -7.22
CA ILE A 92 -23.44 -18.40 -6.57
C ILE A 92 -24.52 -18.71 -7.59
N ASP A 93 -24.87 -19.99 -7.70
CA ASP A 93 -26.06 -20.43 -8.43
C ASP A 93 -27.31 -20.03 -7.64
N VAL A 94 -28.19 -19.25 -8.27
CA VAL A 94 -29.47 -18.78 -7.71
C VAL A 94 -30.67 -19.35 -8.49
N SER A 95 -30.44 -20.39 -9.31
CA SER A 95 -31.51 -21.07 -10.02
C SER A 95 -32.46 -21.81 -9.06
N LYS A 96 -33.65 -22.15 -9.53
CA LYS A 96 -34.69 -22.80 -8.70
C LYS A 96 -34.24 -24.12 -8.07
N SER A 97 -33.30 -24.85 -8.67
CA SER A 97 -32.80 -26.11 -8.09
C SER A 97 -32.05 -25.88 -6.77
N MET A 98 -31.52 -24.67 -6.54
CA MET A 98 -30.87 -24.28 -5.28
C MET A 98 -31.87 -24.02 -4.14
N LEU A 99 -33.17 -24.00 -4.41
CA LEU A 99 -34.21 -23.96 -3.37
C LEU A 99 -34.56 -25.35 -2.83
N ALA A 100 -33.98 -26.44 -3.36
CA ALA A 100 -34.21 -27.78 -2.85
C ALA A 100 -33.75 -27.94 -1.39
N ASN A 101 -34.51 -28.73 -0.63
CA ASN A 101 -34.34 -28.91 0.82
C ASN A 101 -33.61 -30.22 1.19
N ASP A 102 -32.81 -30.78 0.29
CA ASP A 102 -31.95 -31.93 0.61
C ASP A 102 -30.82 -31.57 1.58
N ILE A 103 -30.48 -30.29 1.69
CA ILE A 103 -29.57 -29.75 2.69
C ILE A 103 -30.31 -28.63 3.42
N TYR A 104 -30.40 -28.71 4.74
CA TYR A 104 -31.14 -27.75 5.55
C TYR A 104 -30.43 -26.37 5.62
N PRO A 105 -31.17 -25.25 5.53
CA PRO A 105 -32.60 -25.15 5.20
C PRO A 105 -32.88 -25.30 3.70
N ASN A 106 -31.98 -24.85 2.83
CA ASN A 106 -31.92 -25.16 1.40
C ASN A 106 -30.48 -24.96 0.88
N ARG A 107 -30.21 -25.41 -0.35
CA ARG A 107 -28.87 -25.30 -0.98
C ARG A 107 -28.39 -23.85 -1.10
N LEU A 108 -29.26 -22.91 -1.47
CA LEU A 108 -28.92 -21.49 -1.60
C LEU A 108 -28.49 -20.86 -0.26
N SER A 109 -29.19 -21.20 0.83
CA SER A 109 -28.81 -20.77 2.17
C SER A 109 -27.44 -21.31 2.57
N LEU A 110 -27.13 -22.57 2.22
CA LEU A 110 -25.79 -23.12 2.43
C LEU A 110 -24.73 -22.39 1.59
N ALA A 111 -25.03 -22.08 0.33
CA ALA A 111 -24.14 -21.32 -0.55
C ALA A 111 -23.83 -19.93 0.02
N LYS A 112 -24.84 -19.21 0.53
CA LYS A 112 -24.68 -17.92 1.22
C LYS A 112 -23.79 -18.04 2.45
N GLN A 113 -24.03 -19.05 3.29
CA GLN A 113 -23.20 -19.30 4.47
C GLN A 113 -21.74 -19.61 4.08
N LYS A 114 -21.53 -20.39 3.01
CA LYS A 114 -20.19 -20.68 2.48
C LYS A 114 -19.50 -19.43 1.96
N LEU A 115 -20.19 -18.56 1.24
CA LEU A 115 -19.64 -17.26 0.83
C LEU A 115 -19.23 -16.43 2.05
N ILE A 116 -20.07 -16.32 3.08
CA ILE A 116 -19.70 -15.62 4.31
C ILE A 116 -18.45 -16.24 4.95
N LYS A 117 -18.31 -17.58 4.92
CA LYS A 117 -17.08 -18.26 5.39
C LYS A 117 -15.87 -17.96 4.52
N VAL A 118 -16.02 -17.82 3.20
CA VAL A 118 -14.95 -17.35 2.31
C VAL A 118 -14.50 -15.95 2.76
N LEU A 119 -15.44 -15.01 2.92
CA LEU A 119 -15.15 -13.64 3.33
C LEU A 119 -14.46 -13.55 4.71
N GLN A 120 -14.78 -14.46 5.64
CA GLN A 120 -14.17 -14.51 6.97
C GLN A 120 -12.76 -15.11 6.98
N ASN A 121 -12.47 -16.05 6.08
CA ASN A 121 -11.21 -16.82 6.10
C ASN A 121 -10.19 -16.35 5.07
N VAL A 122 -10.61 -15.58 4.08
CA VAL A 122 -9.72 -15.07 3.04
C VAL A 122 -8.76 -14.03 3.61
N LYS A 123 -7.47 -14.14 3.26
CA LYS A 123 -6.41 -13.21 3.69
C LYS A 123 -5.76 -12.58 2.47
N GLN A 124 -5.45 -11.29 2.54
CA GLN A 124 -4.74 -10.56 1.47
C GLN A 124 -5.38 -10.78 0.08
N SER A 125 -6.72 -10.68 0.02
CA SER A 125 -7.49 -10.89 -1.19
C SER A 125 -8.57 -9.83 -1.30
N ALA A 126 -9.07 -9.63 -2.51
CA ALA A 126 -10.26 -8.85 -2.79
C ALA A 126 -11.30 -9.76 -3.42
N VAL A 127 -12.56 -9.63 -3.01
CA VAL A 127 -13.62 -10.57 -3.40
C VAL A 127 -14.70 -9.82 -4.16
N GLY A 128 -15.05 -10.32 -5.35
CA GLY A 128 -16.27 -9.95 -6.07
C GLY A 128 -17.30 -11.08 -5.99
N VAL A 129 -18.57 -10.75 -6.14
CA VAL A 129 -19.66 -11.74 -6.07
C VAL A 129 -20.55 -11.64 -7.30
N VAL A 130 -20.72 -12.78 -7.96
CA VAL A 130 -21.60 -12.95 -9.12
C VAL A 130 -22.70 -13.93 -8.74
N LEU A 131 -23.94 -13.58 -9.04
CA LEU A 131 -25.10 -14.46 -8.93
C LEU A 131 -25.45 -14.92 -10.34
N PHE A 132 -25.81 -16.19 -10.53
CA PHE A 132 -26.20 -16.66 -11.86
C PHE A 132 -27.33 -17.69 -11.82
N ALA A 133 -28.16 -17.63 -12.85
CA ALA A 133 -29.17 -18.62 -13.19
C ALA A 133 -29.17 -18.73 -14.73
N LYS A 134 -30.27 -18.42 -15.42
CA LYS A 134 -30.27 -18.29 -16.90
C LYS A 134 -29.34 -17.16 -17.40
N SER A 135 -29.22 -16.11 -16.58
CA SER A 135 -28.35 -14.93 -16.79
C SER A 135 -27.47 -14.72 -15.56
N ALA A 136 -26.39 -13.95 -15.71
CA ALA A 136 -25.49 -13.58 -14.60
C ALA A 136 -25.69 -12.12 -14.18
N PHE A 137 -25.56 -11.86 -12.88
CA PHE A 137 -25.71 -10.56 -12.26
C PHE A 137 -24.54 -10.32 -11.30
N VAL A 138 -23.90 -9.15 -11.40
CA VAL A 138 -22.87 -8.75 -10.46
C VAL A 138 -23.56 -8.21 -9.20
N LEU A 139 -23.44 -8.95 -8.08
CA LEU A 139 -23.91 -8.46 -6.78
C LEU A 139 -22.94 -7.43 -6.21
N SER A 140 -21.64 -7.66 -6.39
CA SER A 140 -20.60 -6.75 -5.94
C SER A 140 -19.36 -6.85 -6.82
N PRO A 141 -18.78 -5.71 -7.25
CA PRO A 141 -17.45 -5.71 -7.86
C PRO A 141 -16.39 -6.15 -6.85
N ILE A 142 -15.16 -6.37 -7.32
CA ILE A 142 -14.03 -6.79 -6.47
C ILE A 142 -13.75 -5.73 -5.40
N THR A 143 -13.87 -6.13 -4.13
CA THR A 143 -13.70 -5.22 -2.98
C THR A 143 -13.02 -5.91 -1.79
N GLN A 144 -12.42 -5.11 -0.90
CA GLN A 144 -11.96 -5.55 0.42
C GLN A 144 -12.97 -5.24 1.54
N ASP A 145 -14.07 -4.52 1.22
CA ASP A 145 -15.14 -4.24 2.18
C ASP A 145 -16.05 -5.46 2.39
N PHE A 146 -15.49 -6.45 3.11
CA PHE A 146 -16.19 -7.69 3.42
C PHE A 146 -17.36 -7.48 4.37
N THR A 147 -17.39 -6.37 5.12
CA THR A 147 -18.51 -6.02 6.00
C THR A 147 -19.75 -5.68 5.17
N SER A 148 -19.60 -4.74 4.22
CA SER A 148 -20.69 -4.37 3.31
C SER A 148 -21.12 -5.55 2.44
N LEU A 149 -20.16 -6.34 1.94
CA LEU A 149 -20.45 -7.51 1.13
C LEU A 149 -21.21 -8.59 1.93
N THR A 150 -20.82 -8.84 3.18
CA THR A 150 -21.54 -9.77 4.07
C THR A 150 -22.98 -9.31 4.28
N PHE A 151 -23.19 -8.01 4.49
CA PHE A 151 -24.52 -7.44 4.63
C PHE A 151 -25.38 -7.66 3.38
N LEU A 152 -24.84 -7.42 2.18
CA LEU A 152 -25.55 -7.67 0.91
C LEU A 152 -25.94 -9.14 0.74
N VAL A 153 -25.04 -10.06 1.06
CA VAL A 153 -25.28 -11.52 0.91
C VAL A 153 -26.33 -12.03 1.89
N GLN A 154 -26.30 -11.55 3.14
CA GLN A 154 -27.28 -11.92 4.16
C GLN A 154 -28.69 -11.44 3.79
N ASN A 155 -28.80 -10.24 3.20
CA ASN A 155 -30.07 -9.62 2.82
C ASN A 155 -30.48 -9.90 1.37
N LEU A 156 -29.77 -10.78 0.65
CA LEU A 156 -30.15 -11.18 -0.70
C LEU A 156 -31.51 -11.88 -0.66
N ASP A 157 -32.57 -11.24 -1.14
CA ASP A 157 -33.92 -11.79 -1.12
C ASP A 157 -34.00 -13.04 -2.01
N THR A 158 -34.49 -14.14 -1.42
CA THR A 158 -34.76 -15.40 -2.13
C THR A 158 -36.05 -15.34 -2.95
N GLY A 159 -36.86 -14.30 -2.77
CA GLY A 159 -38.11 -14.03 -3.48
C GLY A 159 -37.93 -13.32 -4.83
N LEU A 160 -36.70 -12.91 -5.18
CA LEU A 160 -36.39 -12.49 -6.55
C LEU A 160 -36.64 -13.67 -7.49
N ASN A 161 -37.57 -13.50 -8.42
CA ASN A 161 -37.84 -14.49 -9.46
C ASN A 161 -36.66 -14.52 -10.44
N PHE A 162 -35.59 -15.23 -10.06
CA PHE A 162 -34.51 -15.55 -11.00
C PHE A 162 -35.05 -16.49 -12.08
N ASP A 163 -34.66 -16.23 -13.32
CA ASP A 163 -35.06 -17.03 -14.47
C ASP A 163 -34.69 -18.50 -14.29
N ASN A 164 -35.56 -19.39 -14.77
CA ASN A 164 -35.27 -20.82 -14.77
C ASN A 164 -34.08 -21.14 -15.69
N GLY A 165 -33.10 -21.87 -15.15
CA GLY A 165 -31.94 -22.35 -15.88
C GLY A 165 -30.64 -22.05 -15.13
N SER A 166 -29.55 -22.67 -15.58
CA SER A 166 -28.20 -22.44 -15.07
C SER A 166 -27.27 -22.30 -16.27
N ASN A 167 -26.75 -21.09 -16.47
CA ASN A 167 -25.88 -20.70 -17.57
C ASN A 167 -24.51 -20.33 -17.01
N VAL A 168 -23.65 -21.34 -16.92
CA VAL A 168 -22.28 -21.19 -16.42
C VAL A 168 -21.45 -20.31 -17.35
N LEU A 169 -21.71 -20.29 -18.66
CA LEU A 169 -20.98 -19.44 -19.60
C LEU A 169 -21.22 -17.94 -19.30
N ALA A 170 -22.47 -17.53 -19.09
CA ALA A 170 -22.78 -16.14 -18.72
C ALA A 170 -22.12 -15.73 -17.39
N MET A 171 -22.00 -16.67 -16.45
CA MET A 171 -21.26 -16.45 -15.21
C MET A 171 -19.76 -16.23 -15.46
N LEU A 172 -19.15 -17.00 -16.35
CA LEU A 172 -17.75 -16.85 -16.72
C LEU A 172 -17.49 -15.53 -17.45
N GLU A 173 -18.39 -15.11 -18.35
CA GLU A 173 -18.33 -13.81 -19.03
C GLU A 173 -18.35 -12.66 -18.01
N ALA A 174 -19.37 -12.61 -17.14
CA ALA A 174 -19.46 -11.58 -16.10
C ALA A 174 -18.26 -11.60 -15.13
N SER A 175 -17.74 -12.79 -14.80
CA SER A 175 -16.55 -12.93 -13.95
C SER A 175 -15.28 -12.44 -14.66
N ASN A 176 -15.17 -12.66 -15.97
CA ASN A 176 -14.05 -12.20 -16.78
C ASN A 176 -14.02 -10.66 -16.87
N ASP A 177 -15.18 -10.03 -17.06
CA ASP A 177 -15.31 -8.57 -17.10
C ASP A 177 -14.87 -7.93 -15.78
N LEU A 178 -15.27 -8.51 -14.64
CA LEU A 178 -14.79 -8.05 -13.32
C LEU A 178 -13.29 -8.26 -13.11
N LEU A 179 -12.71 -9.24 -13.81
CA LEU A 179 -11.32 -9.64 -13.68
C LEU A 179 -10.43 -9.13 -14.83
N GLU A 180 -10.92 -8.25 -15.70
CA GLU A 180 -10.21 -7.84 -16.93
C GLU A 180 -8.81 -7.28 -16.65
N ASP A 181 -8.69 -6.45 -15.61
CA ASP A 181 -7.44 -5.80 -15.20
C ASP A 181 -6.46 -6.73 -14.45
N TYR A 182 -6.83 -7.99 -14.20
CA TYR A 182 -6.06 -8.94 -13.38
C TYR A 182 -5.50 -10.10 -14.21
N ASN A 183 -4.26 -10.49 -13.92
CA ASN A 183 -3.61 -11.63 -14.57
C ASN A 183 -4.01 -12.98 -13.93
N SER A 184 -4.36 -12.98 -12.64
CA SER A 184 -4.76 -14.18 -11.88
C SER A 184 -6.27 -14.18 -11.70
N LYS A 185 -6.96 -15.00 -12.50
CA LYS A 185 -8.43 -15.07 -12.51
C LYS A 185 -8.92 -16.30 -11.75
N ASN A 186 -9.20 -16.15 -10.46
CA ASN A 186 -9.67 -17.24 -9.61
C ASN A 186 -11.18 -17.12 -9.38
N ILE A 187 -11.93 -18.18 -9.68
CA ILE A 187 -13.38 -18.26 -9.45
C ILE A 187 -13.67 -19.39 -8.48
N ILE A 188 -14.46 -19.11 -7.44
CA ILE A 188 -15.07 -20.12 -6.57
C ILE A 188 -16.54 -20.25 -6.98
N LEU A 189 -16.91 -21.40 -7.55
CA LEU A 189 -18.25 -21.70 -8.02
C LEU A 189 -19.03 -22.51 -6.98
N LEU A 190 -20.16 -21.99 -6.53
CA LEU A 190 -21.09 -22.61 -5.59
C LEU A 190 -22.38 -22.99 -6.33
N SER A 191 -22.51 -24.26 -6.75
CA SER A 191 -23.63 -24.73 -7.58
C SER A 191 -23.92 -26.22 -7.36
N ASP A 192 -25.13 -26.66 -7.69
CA ASP A 192 -25.48 -28.08 -7.80
C ASP A 192 -25.07 -28.72 -9.14
N GLY A 193 -24.50 -27.91 -10.06
CA GLY A 193 -24.00 -28.33 -11.36
C GLY A 193 -25.04 -28.33 -12.47
N GLY A 194 -26.28 -27.89 -12.21
CA GLY A 194 -27.33 -27.74 -13.21
C GLY A 194 -27.66 -29.02 -14.00
N ASN A 195 -28.26 -28.87 -15.17
CA ASN A 195 -28.74 -30.00 -15.99
C ASN A 195 -27.84 -30.33 -17.19
N LYS A 196 -26.72 -29.60 -17.36
CA LYS A 196 -25.85 -29.74 -18.54
C LYS A 196 -24.86 -30.89 -18.35
N GLU A 197 -24.82 -31.81 -19.31
CA GLU A 197 -23.88 -32.94 -19.25
C GLU A 197 -22.47 -32.58 -19.75
N ASN A 198 -22.38 -31.59 -20.65
CA ASN A 198 -21.14 -31.19 -21.28
C ASN A 198 -20.82 -29.69 -21.08
N TYR A 199 -19.60 -29.41 -20.65
CA TYR A 199 -19.06 -28.08 -20.37
C TYR A 199 -17.93 -27.67 -21.33
N ASP A 200 -17.76 -28.33 -22.48
CA ASP A 200 -16.61 -28.08 -23.37
C ASP A 200 -16.46 -26.60 -23.78
N LYS A 201 -17.57 -25.90 -24.09
CA LYS A 201 -17.53 -24.46 -24.42
C LYS A 201 -17.04 -23.61 -23.24
N GLU A 202 -17.54 -23.89 -22.04
CA GLU A 202 -17.13 -23.19 -20.82
C GLU A 202 -15.68 -23.48 -20.45
N ILE A 203 -15.20 -24.70 -20.74
CA ILE A 203 -13.81 -25.11 -20.54
C ILE A 203 -12.88 -24.37 -21.49
N ASP A 204 -13.25 -24.26 -22.77
CA ASP A 204 -12.47 -23.55 -23.76
C ASP A 204 -12.39 -22.05 -23.43
N TYR A 205 -13.52 -21.45 -23.05
CA TYR A 205 -13.58 -20.06 -22.58
C TYR A 205 -12.68 -19.84 -21.34
N ALA A 206 -12.77 -20.72 -20.34
CA ALA A 206 -11.94 -20.62 -19.13
C ALA A 206 -10.44 -20.74 -19.46
N LYS A 207 -10.06 -21.59 -20.41
CA LYS A 207 -8.65 -21.74 -20.85
C LYS A 207 -8.16 -20.52 -21.62
N GLU A 208 -8.97 -19.99 -22.53
CA GLU A 208 -8.66 -18.80 -23.33
C GLU A 208 -8.36 -17.60 -22.44
N HIS A 209 -9.19 -17.39 -21.41
CA HIS A 209 -9.03 -16.27 -20.47
C HIS A 209 -8.17 -16.61 -19.23
N ASN A 210 -7.51 -17.76 -19.20
CA ASN A 210 -6.67 -18.23 -18.08
C ASN A 210 -7.38 -18.18 -16.71
N MET A 211 -8.66 -18.56 -16.69
CA MET A 211 -9.50 -18.60 -15.51
C MET A 211 -9.40 -19.96 -14.82
N LYS A 212 -9.14 -19.95 -13.52
CA LYS A 212 -9.14 -21.14 -12.66
C LYS A 212 -10.46 -21.23 -11.92
N ILE A 213 -11.18 -22.34 -12.10
CA ILE A 213 -12.50 -22.55 -11.51
C ILE A 213 -12.42 -23.60 -10.42
N TYR A 214 -12.73 -23.19 -9.20
CA TYR A 214 -12.86 -24.02 -8.02
C TYR A 214 -14.33 -24.26 -7.72
N ALA A 215 -14.84 -25.44 -8.06
CA ALA A 215 -16.26 -25.76 -7.89
C ALA A 215 -16.53 -26.52 -6.59
N ILE A 216 -17.53 -26.06 -5.84
CA ILE A 216 -18.11 -26.78 -4.71
C ILE A 216 -19.50 -27.26 -5.12
N GLY A 217 -19.66 -28.58 -5.18
CA GLY A 217 -20.96 -29.20 -5.46
C GLY A 217 -21.90 -29.09 -4.27
N ILE A 218 -22.91 -28.22 -4.35
CA ILE A 218 -23.89 -27.97 -3.29
C ILE A 218 -25.17 -28.75 -3.56
N ALA A 219 -25.11 -30.07 -3.45
CA ALA A 219 -26.28 -30.94 -3.52
C ALA A 219 -25.96 -32.32 -2.93
N SER A 220 -26.99 -32.99 -2.42
CA SER A 220 -26.92 -34.40 -2.07
C SER A 220 -26.85 -35.28 -3.33
N ASN A 221 -26.29 -36.48 -3.18
CA ASN A 221 -26.35 -37.51 -4.22
C ASN A 221 -27.78 -38.03 -4.44
N LYS A 222 -28.69 -37.84 -3.48
CA LYS A 222 -30.11 -38.20 -3.63
C LYS A 222 -30.86 -37.07 -4.33
N ARG A 223 -31.73 -37.42 -5.27
CA ARG A 223 -32.62 -36.43 -5.91
C ARG A 223 -33.63 -35.91 -4.89
N SER A 224 -33.94 -34.63 -4.96
CA SER A 224 -34.82 -33.93 -4.04
C SER A 224 -35.79 -33.03 -4.81
N PRO A 225 -37.06 -32.93 -4.40
CA PRO A 225 -38.02 -32.05 -5.04
C PRO A 225 -37.74 -30.57 -4.71
N ILE A 226 -38.12 -29.68 -5.62
CA ILE A 226 -38.00 -28.23 -5.41
C ILE A 226 -39.28 -27.72 -4.75
N PRO A 227 -39.23 -27.07 -3.57
CA PRO A 227 -40.41 -26.50 -2.93
C PRO A 227 -40.96 -25.30 -3.72
N SER A 228 -42.29 -25.16 -3.72
CA SER A 228 -43.04 -24.04 -4.31
C SER A 228 -44.13 -23.57 -3.31
N LYS A 229 -44.78 -22.43 -3.57
CA LYS A 229 -45.82 -21.88 -2.67
C LYS A 229 -46.95 -22.87 -2.40
N ASP A 230 -47.33 -23.66 -3.41
CA ASP A 230 -48.45 -24.60 -3.37
C ASP A 230 -48.01 -26.08 -3.20
N GLY A 231 -46.79 -26.32 -2.72
CA GLY A 231 -46.23 -27.66 -2.51
C GLY A 231 -44.88 -27.84 -3.18
N PHE A 232 -44.82 -28.61 -4.27
CA PHE A 232 -43.59 -28.83 -5.03
C PHE A 232 -43.73 -28.35 -6.47
N MET A 233 -42.62 -27.95 -7.07
CA MET A 233 -42.58 -27.57 -8.47
C MET A 233 -42.90 -28.79 -9.36
N THR A 234 -43.87 -28.63 -10.25
CA THR A 234 -44.26 -29.63 -11.24
C THR A 234 -43.81 -29.22 -12.64
N ASP A 235 -43.59 -30.21 -13.51
CA ASP A 235 -43.34 -29.98 -14.92
C ASP A 235 -44.66 -29.80 -15.71
N SER A 236 -44.56 -29.58 -17.02
CA SER A 236 -45.71 -29.43 -17.92
C SER A 236 -46.60 -30.69 -18.02
N SER A 237 -46.12 -31.84 -17.53
CA SER A 237 -46.88 -33.10 -17.46
C SER A 237 -47.53 -33.33 -16.09
N GLY A 238 -47.35 -32.41 -15.13
CA GLY A 238 -47.87 -32.51 -13.77
C GLY A 238 -47.02 -33.37 -12.83
N GLN A 239 -45.84 -33.84 -13.25
CA GLN A 239 -44.94 -34.64 -12.42
C GLN A 239 -44.05 -33.74 -11.56
N ILE A 240 -43.73 -34.19 -10.34
CA ILE A 240 -42.85 -33.45 -9.41
C ILE A 240 -41.43 -33.43 -9.95
N VAL A 241 -40.87 -32.23 -10.13
CA VAL A 241 -39.50 -32.04 -10.58
C VAL A 241 -38.54 -32.38 -9.45
N THR A 242 -37.64 -33.34 -9.69
CA THR A 242 -36.58 -33.71 -8.75
C THR A 242 -35.20 -33.39 -9.30
N VAL A 243 -34.34 -32.81 -8.47
CA VAL A 243 -32.98 -32.36 -8.82
C VAL A 243 -31.93 -33.00 -7.92
N GLY A 244 -30.74 -33.26 -8.44
CA GLY A 244 -29.63 -33.86 -7.71
C GLY A 244 -28.30 -33.28 -8.19
N LEU A 245 -27.21 -33.64 -7.51
CA LEU A 245 -25.87 -33.19 -7.87
C LEU A 245 -25.48 -33.65 -9.27
N ASN A 246 -25.11 -32.70 -10.13
CA ASN A 246 -24.53 -32.99 -11.43
C ASN A 246 -22.99 -32.96 -11.37
N LYS A 247 -22.39 -34.15 -11.42
CA LYS A 247 -20.93 -34.32 -11.32
C LYS A 247 -20.16 -33.86 -12.57
N SER A 248 -20.83 -33.57 -13.69
CA SER A 248 -20.15 -33.07 -14.90
C SER A 248 -19.46 -31.72 -14.66
N ILE A 249 -19.92 -30.93 -13.69
CA ILE A 249 -19.25 -29.67 -13.30
C ILE A 249 -17.81 -29.89 -12.79
N SER A 250 -17.50 -31.10 -12.30
CA SER A 250 -16.14 -31.45 -11.88
C SER A 250 -15.15 -31.48 -13.07
N LYS A 251 -15.63 -31.79 -14.28
CA LYS A 251 -14.83 -31.75 -15.50
C LYS A 251 -14.40 -30.31 -15.81
N LEU A 252 -15.32 -29.35 -15.68
CA LEU A 252 -15.04 -27.92 -15.85
C LEU A 252 -13.95 -27.45 -14.90
N ALA A 253 -14.12 -27.71 -13.60
CA ALA A 253 -13.16 -27.28 -12.58
C ALA A 253 -11.75 -27.85 -12.83
N ARG A 254 -11.64 -29.16 -13.08
CA ARG A 254 -10.35 -29.83 -13.31
C ARG A 254 -9.67 -29.38 -14.60
N GLN A 255 -10.43 -29.23 -15.69
CA GLN A 255 -9.86 -28.83 -16.99
C GLN A 255 -9.51 -27.34 -17.06
N SER A 256 -10.07 -26.52 -16.17
CA SER A 256 -9.69 -25.10 -15.98
C SER A 256 -8.45 -24.90 -15.08
N LYS A 257 -7.78 -25.99 -14.67
CA LYS A 257 -6.67 -25.99 -13.68
C LYS A 257 -7.07 -25.54 -12.27
N GLY A 258 -8.35 -25.59 -11.93
CA GLY A 258 -8.83 -25.44 -10.55
C GLY A 258 -9.10 -26.79 -9.91
N GLY A 259 -10.04 -26.82 -8.96
CA GLY A 259 -10.37 -27.99 -8.15
C GLY A 259 -11.88 -28.22 -7.98
N TYR A 260 -12.29 -29.47 -7.80
CA TYR A 260 -13.67 -29.83 -7.44
C TYR A 260 -13.70 -30.48 -6.07
N ILE A 261 -14.61 -30.02 -5.20
CA ILE A 261 -14.82 -30.58 -3.85
C ILE A 261 -16.33 -30.71 -3.61
N ASP A 262 -16.77 -31.84 -3.05
CA ASP A 262 -18.15 -31.96 -2.56
C ASP A 262 -18.35 -31.10 -1.32
N PHE A 263 -19.53 -30.51 -1.14
CA PHE A 263 -19.77 -29.64 0.01
C PHE A 263 -19.51 -30.37 1.34
N SER A 264 -18.90 -29.66 2.28
CA SER A 264 -18.83 -30.08 3.69
C SER A 264 -19.70 -29.18 4.56
N LEU A 265 -20.27 -29.70 5.64
CA LEU A 265 -20.99 -28.85 6.63
C LEU A 265 -20.03 -27.95 7.41
N ASN A 266 -18.75 -28.29 7.43
CA ASN A 266 -17.68 -27.49 8.04
C ASN A 266 -17.08 -26.53 6.99
N ALA A 267 -16.05 -25.78 7.38
CA ALA A 267 -15.31 -24.87 6.49
C ALA A 267 -14.08 -25.52 5.83
N ASN A 268 -13.94 -26.85 5.90
CA ASN A 268 -12.74 -27.55 5.43
C ASN A 268 -12.56 -27.46 3.92
N ASP A 269 -13.67 -27.54 3.18
CA ASP A 269 -13.70 -27.35 1.72
C ASP A 269 -13.25 -25.95 1.31
N ILE A 270 -13.80 -24.91 1.96
CA ILE A 270 -13.40 -23.52 1.73
C ILE A 270 -11.91 -23.33 2.04
N ASN A 271 -11.44 -23.82 3.18
CA ASN A 271 -10.05 -23.66 3.59
C ASN A 271 -9.08 -24.37 2.64
N ALA A 272 -9.45 -25.53 2.09
CA ALA A 272 -8.64 -26.23 1.11
C ALA A 272 -8.50 -25.42 -0.19
N ILE A 273 -9.61 -24.87 -0.70
CA ILE A 273 -9.62 -24.04 -1.91
C ILE A 273 -8.83 -22.75 -1.70
N LEU A 274 -9.07 -22.05 -0.59
CA LEU A 274 -8.37 -20.80 -0.28
C LEU A 274 -6.86 -21.02 -0.11
N LYS A 275 -6.46 -22.16 0.49
CA LYS A 275 -5.06 -22.54 0.60
C LYS A 275 -4.42 -22.76 -0.78
N ASP A 276 -5.11 -23.45 -1.66
CA ASP A 276 -4.64 -23.68 -3.04
C ASP A 276 -4.49 -22.37 -3.81
N ILE A 277 -5.53 -21.52 -3.79
CA ILE A 277 -5.50 -20.18 -4.38
C ILE A 277 -4.33 -19.37 -3.81
N SER A 278 -4.13 -19.38 -2.49
CA SER A 278 -3.04 -18.61 -1.86
C SER A 278 -1.63 -19.09 -2.22
N ASN A 279 -1.46 -20.38 -2.54
CA ASN A 279 -0.17 -20.96 -2.92
C ASN A 279 0.15 -20.73 -4.40
N GLU A 280 -0.87 -20.76 -5.26
CA GLU A 280 -0.69 -20.67 -6.70
C GLU A 280 -0.89 -19.27 -7.27
N ALA A 281 -1.74 -18.45 -6.65
CA ALA A 281 -2.05 -17.13 -7.16
C ALA A 281 -0.85 -16.20 -7.01
N LYS A 282 -0.50 -15.54 -8.10
CA LYS A 282 0.41 -14.39 -8.01
C LYS A 282 -0.38 -13.28 -7.32
N LYS A 283 0.19 -12.70 -6.28
CA LYS A 283 -0.41 -11.50 -5.69
C LYS A 283 -0.31 -10.37 -6.71
N GLU A 284 -1.41 -9.67 -6.92
CA GLU A 284 -1.54 -8.71 -8.00
C GLU A 284 -1.94 -7.35 -7.47
N PHE A 285 -1.47 -6.33 -8.20
CA PHE A 285 -1.64 -4.95 -7.79
C PHE A 285 -3.11 -4.55 -7.96
N MET A 286 -3.82 -4.33 -6.86
CA MET A 286 -5.05 -3.54 -6.93
C MET A 286 -4.68 -2.08 -7.14
N ASN A 287 -5.35 -1.42 -8.08
CA ASN A 287 -5.21 0.02 -8.24
C ASN A 287 -5.70 0.72 -6.97
N SER A 288 -4.74 1.36 -6.30
CA SER A 288 -4.86 2.15 -5.09
C SER A 288 -6.11 3.04 -5.05
N THR A 289 -6.79 3.06 -3.92
CA THR A 289 -7.52 4.26 -3.49
C THR A 289 -6.53 5.43 -3.49
N LYS A 290 -6.84 6.45 -4.29
CA LYS A 290 -6.04 7.68 -4.33
C LYS A 290 -6.22 8.43 -3.02
N ILE A 291 -5.38 8.14 -2.04
CA ILE A 291 -5.33 8.94 -0.82
C ILE A 291 -4.51 10.18 -1.14
N LYS A 292 -5.18 11.34 -1.16
CA LYS A 292 -4.52 12.63 -1.30
C LYS A 292 -3.80 12.93 0.02
N THR A 293 -2.48 12.80 0.04
CA THR A 293 -1.67 13.24 1.18
C THR A 293 -1.15 14.65 0.92
N TYR A 294 -1.13 15.47 1.96
CA TYR A 294 -0.64 16.84 1.92
C TYR A 294 0.58 16.95 2.82
N THR A 295 1.64 17.62 2.35
CA THR A 295 2.73 18.05 3.23
C THR A 295 2.43 19.46 3.70
N GLU A 296 2.10 19.59 4.98
CA GLU A 296 1.87 20.89 5.61
C GLU A 296 3.17 21.67 5.73
N LEU A 297 3.09 22.99 5.60
CA LEU A 297 4.22 23.92 5.67
C LEU A 297 4.04 24.97 6.77
N PHE A 298 3.03 24.83 7.64
CA PHE A 298 2.66 25.86 8.62
C PHE A 298 3.77 26.17 9.65
N TYR A 299 4.66 25.21 9.91
CA TYR A 299 5.74 25.35 10.89
C TYR A 299 6.76 26.42 10.51
N TYR A 300 6.99 26.69 9.21
CA TYR A 300 7.90 27.76 8.76
C TYR A 300 7.39 29.17 9.12
N PRO A 301 6.19 29.61 8.70
CA PRO A 301 5.66 30.90 9.10
C PRO A 301 5.41 30.99 10.61
N LEU A 302 5.05 29.88 11.27
CA LEU A 302 4.90 29.84 12.73
C LEU A 302 6.22 30.12 13.46
N ALA A 303 7.30 29.45 13.07
CA ALA A 303 8.61 29.65 13.68
C ALA A 303 9.09 31.10 13.49
N LEU A 304 8.90 31.67 12.30
CA LEU A 304 9.22 33.06 12.02
C LEU A 304 8.35 34.04 12.84
N ALA A 305 7.05 33.75 12.99
CA ALA A 305 6.15 34.55 13.83
C ALA A 305 6.61 34.55 15.29
N LEU A 306 6.91 33.38 15.85
CA LEU A 306 7.39 33.25 17.23
C LEU A 306 8.72 33.98 17.44
N PHE A 307 9.63 33.93 16.47
CA PHE A 307 10.89 34.65 16.51
C PHE A 307 10.69 36.18 16.50
N LEU A 308 9.83 36.70 15.61
CA LEU A 308 9.51 38.13 15.57
C LEU A 308 8.76 38.60 16.84
N LEU A 309 7.87 37.76 17.37
CA LEU A 309 7.17 38.02 18.63
C LEU A 309 8.16 38.15 19.79
N PHE A 310 9.12 37.22 19.86
CA PHE A 310 10.20 37.25 20.85
C PHE A 310 11.03 38.53 20.73
N LEU A 311 11.43 38.92 19.50
CA LEU A 311 12.15 40.18 19.28
C LEU A 311 11.33 41.42 19.71
N ASN A 312 10.01 41.38 19.55
CA ASN A 312 9.13 42.49 19.90
C ASN A 312 9.04 42.72 21.41
N PHE A 313 8.84 41.63 22.16
CA PHE A 313 8.72 41.66 23.62
C PHE A 313 10.05 41.60 24.36
N SER A 314 11.14 41.36 23.65
CA SER A 314 12.45 41.36 24.26
C SER A 314 12.78 42.76 24.81
N SER A 315 13.13 42.79 26.09
CA SER A 315 13.70 43.95 26.77
C SER A 315 15.22 44.01 26.64
N PHE A 316 15.82 43.26 25.70
CA PHE A 316 17.27 43.30 25.49
C PHE A 316 17.68 44.71 25.07
N THR A 317 18.32 45.43 25.99
CA THR A 317 19.02 46.68 25.73
C THR A 317 20.35 46.37 25.07
N LEU A 318 20.30 45.83 23.84
CA LEU A 318 21.49 45.62 23.05
C LEU A 318 22.06 46.98 22.67
N LYS A 319 23.10 47.43 23.40
CA LYS A 319 23.95 48.53 22.90
C LYS A 319 24.37 48.15 21.47
N ARG A 320 24.43 49.11 20.54
CA ARG A 320 24.72 48.86 19.10
C ARG A 320 25.91 47.91 18.87
N ASN A 321 26.89 47.93 19.77
CA ASN A 321 28.10 47.10 19.74
C ASN A 321 27.87 45.65 20.24
N GLN A 322 26.86 45.41 21.08
CA GLN A 322 26.45 44.07 21.53
C GLN A 322 25.51 43.39 20.52
N ALA A 323 24.64 44.15 19.84
CA ALA A 323 23.84 43.62 18.72
C ALA A 323 24.73 43.12 17.58
N THR A 324 25.78 43.87 17.25
CA THR A 324 26.78 43.46 16.26
C THR A 324 27.59 42.26 16.74
N LEU A 325 27.91 42.15 18.03
CA LEU A 325 28.54 40.96 18.62
C LEU A 325 27.63 39.72 18.57
N ILE A 326 26.33 39.85 18.79
CA ILE A 326 25.39 38.72 18.68
C ILE A 326 25.18 38.34 17.21
N LEU A 327 25.03 39.32 16.31
CA LEU A 327 24.95 39.04 14.87
C LEU A 327 26.23 38.36 14.36
N SER A 328 27.40 38.84 14.80
CA SER A 328 28.68 38.22 14.45
C SER A 328 28.87 36.87 15.13
N PHE A 329 28.35 36.66 16.34
CA PHE A 329 28.31 35.34 16.99
C PHE A 329 27.41 34.35 16.26
N ILE A 330 26.23 34.79 15.77
CA ILE A 330 25.35 34.00 14.89
C ILE A 330 26.04 33.69 13.55
N PHE A 331 26.81 34.65 13.01
CA PHE A 331 27.65 34.43 11.82
C PHE A 331 28.84 33.50 12.08
N LEU A 332 29.44 33.53 13.28
CA LEU A 332 30.52 32.64 13.71
C LEU A 332 30.03 31.21 13.98
N LEU A 333 28.76 31.05 14.38
CA LEU A 333 28.08 29.75 14.48
C LEU A 333 27.83 29.10 13.12
N GLN A 334 28.08 29.79 11.99
CA GLN A 334 28.03 29.19 10.64
C GLN A 334 29.30 28.43 10.24
N THR A 335 30.26 28.22 11.15
CA THR A 335 31.56 27.59 10.80
C THR A 335 31.62 26.07 10.98
N GLN A 336 30.48 25.38 11.13
CA GLN A 336 30.48 23.94 10.88
C GLN A 336 30.15 23.69 9.41
N ASN A 337 31.04 22.98 8.73
CA ASN A 337 30.80 22.34 7.43
C ASN A 337 29.71 21.27 7.55
N ILE A 338 28.50 21.67 7.90
CA ILE A 338 27.31 20.85 7.74
C ILE A 338 26.93 21.08 6.27
N GLN A 339 27.45 20.23 5.39
CA GLN A 339 27.04 20.14 3.98
C GLN A 339 25.64 19.53 3.88
N ALA A 340 24.67 20.15 4.52
CA ALA A 340 23.26 19.91 4.25
C ALA A 340 22.76 21.13 3.48
N ASP A 341 22.77 21.02 2.15
CA ASP A 341 22.28 22.10 1.31
C ASP A 341 20.76 22.22 1.52
N LEU A 342 20.23 23.44 1.56
CA LEU A 342 18.81 23.69 1.89
C LEU A 342 17.86 22.96 0.93
N LEU A 343 18.35 22.53 -0.23
CA LEU A 343 17.62 21.87 -1.31
C LEU A 343 18.01 20.41 -1.57
N ASP A 344 18.81 19.76 -0.70
CA ASP A 344 19.24 18.35 -0.87
C ASP A 344 18.07 17.37 -1.05
N PHE A 345 16.91 17.70 -0.46
CA PHE A 345 15.70 16.90 -0.59
C PHE A 345 15.17 16.83 -2.04
N VAL A 346 15.43 17.86 -2.87
CA VAL A 346 15.05 17.89 -4.29
C VAL A 346 15.97 16.97 -5.08
N SER A 347 17.28 17.13 -4.93
CA SER A 347 18.28 16.30 -5.59
C SER A 347 18.13 14.81 -5.24
N LEU A 348 17.83 14.51 -3.96
CA LEU A 348 17.56 13.14 -3.51
C LEU A 348 16.26 12.57 -4.12
N LYS A 349 15.24 13.41 -4.34
CA LYS A 349 13.99 13.00 -5.00
C LYS A 349 14.27 12.66 -6.47
N ASP A 350 14.99 13.52 -7.18
CA ASP A 350 15.33 13.32 -8.59
C ASP A 350 16.22 12.08 -8.78
N ALA A 351 17.15 11.83 -7.85
CA ALA A 351 17.98 10.62 -7.85
C ALA A 351 17.15 9.34 -7.70
N LYS A 352 16.16 9.35 -6.79
CA LYS A 352 15.23 8.23 -6.59
C LYS A 352 14.35 7.99 -7.82
N GLU A 353 13.85 9.06 -8.42
CA GLU A 353 13.02 8.98 -9.62
C GLU A 353 13.81 8.43 -10.82
N ALA A 354 15.04 8.90 -11.03
CA ALA A 354 15.94 8.35 -12.04
C ALA A 354 16.19 6.85 -11.82
N TYR A 355 16.40 6.42 -10.57
CA TYR A 355 16.59 5.01 -10.24
C TYR A 355 15.35 4.16 -10.55
N ILE A 356 14.14 4.65 -10.21
CA ILE A 356 12.86 3.98 -10.49
C ILE A 356 12.65 3.86 -12.02
N ASN A 357 13.00 4.89 -12.77
CA ASN A 357 12.92 4.92 -14.23
C ASN A 357 14.04 4.11 -14.92
N LYS A 358 14.85 3.37 -14.15
CA LYS A 358 15.99 2.55 -14.61
C LYS A 358 17.12 3.34 -15.28
N ASP A 359 17.13 4.66 -15.14
CA ASP A 359 18.27 5.50 -15.51
C ASP A 359 19.29 5.51 -14.37
N TYR A 360 19.96 4.37 -14.20
CA TYR A 360 20.88 4.15 -13.10
C TYR A 360 22.13 5.04 -13.18
N LYS A 361 22.50 5.51 -14.37
CA LYS A 361 23.65 6.40 -14.55
C LYS A 361 23.33 7.80 -14.04
N LYS A 362 22.15 8.33 -14.36
CA LYS A 362 21.67 9.60 -13.80
C LYS A 362 21.41 9.50 -12.30
N ALA A 363 20.85 8.39 -11.84
CA ALA A 363 20.66 8.14 -10.41
C ALA A 363 22.00 8.19 -9.65
N GLU A 364 23.03 7.52 -10.18
CA GLU A 364 24.38 7.51 -9.60
C GLU A 364 24.96 8.93 -9.50
N SER A 365 24.88 9.74 -10.57
CA SER A 365 25.42 11.10 -10.54
C SER A 365 24.70 11.98 -9.53
N LEU A 366 23.37 11.94 -9.50
CA LEU A 366 22.56 12.72 -8.56
C LEU A 366 22.78 12.30 -7.11
N TYR A 367 22.91 10.99 -6.82
CA TYR A 367 23.24 10.54 -5.47
C TYR A 367 24.65 10.97 -5.03
N LYS A 368 25.61 11.18 -5.95
CA LYS A 368 26.95 11.68 -5.61
C LYS A 368 26.98 13.18 -5.30
N GLU A 369 25.96 13.93 -5.75
CA GLU A 369 25.80 15.36 -5.48
C GLU A 369 25.16 15.64 -4.12
N VAL A 370 24.44 14.66 -3.55
CA VAL A 370 23.82 14.75 -2.21
C VAL A 370 24.81 14.33 -1.12
N ASP A 371 24.61 14.81 0.12
CA ASP A 371 25.37 14.43 1.30
C ASP A 371 25.68 12.92 1.40
N LYS A 372 26.93 12.61 1.75
CA LYS A 372 27.52 11.27 1.73
C LYS A 372 27.24 10.49 3.01
N ASN A 373 25.97 10.38 3.38
CA ASN A 373 25.53 9.49 4.45
C ASN A 373 25.48 8.02 3.98
N GLU A 374 25.30 7.11 4.94
CA GLU A 374 25.32 5.66 4.74
C GLU A 374 24.21 5.20 3.77
N GLN A 375 23.04 5.85 3.82
CA GLN A 375 21.91 5.54 2.96
C GLN A 375 22.17 5.97 1.51
N THR A 376 22.78 7.14 1.31
CA THR A 376 23.20 7.62 -0.01
C THR A 376 24.26 6.70 -0.61
N GLN A 377 25.25 6.28 0.18
CA GLN A 377 26.27 5.30 -0.25
C GLN A 377 25.64 3.96 -0.68
N TYR A 378 24.67 3.46 0.08
CA TYR A 378 23.90 2.26 -0.29
C TYR A 378 23.17 2.44 -1.63
N ASN A 379 22.56 3.60 -1.86
CA ASN A 379 21.84 3.89 -3.10
C ASN A 379 22.77 4.03 -4.31
N ILE A 380 23.96 4.62 -4.13
CA ILE A 380 25.02 4.66 -5.16
C ILE A 380 25.44 3.23 -5.50
N ALA A 381 25.70 2.39 -4.49
CA ALA A 381 26.07 0.99 -4.68
C ALA A 381 25.01 0.21 -5.48
N ASN A 382 23.72 0.39 -5.15
CA ASN A 382 22.63 -0.23 -5.89
C ASN A 382 22.57 0.25 -7.35
N SER A 383 22.80 1.54 -7.58
CA SER A 383 22.82 2.12 -8.94
C SER A 383 23.95 1.51 -9.77
N LEU A 384 25.15 1.42 -9.20
CA LEU A 384 26.32 0.77 -9.80
C LEU A 384 26.11 -0.72 -10.07
N TYR A 385 25.50 -1.44 -9.12
CA TYR A 385 25.17 -2.86 -9.27
C TYR A 385 24.26 -3.11 -10.48
N ASN A 386 23.23 -2.29 -10.66
CA ASN A 386 22.31 -2.39 -11.81
C ASN A 386 22.95 -1.95 -13.13
N GLN A 387 23.96 -1.08 -13.10
CA GLN A 387 24.83 -0.79 -14.24
C GLN A 387 25.82 -1.92 -14.57
N LYS A 388 25.82 -3.03 -13.82
CA LYS A 388 26.80 -4.14 -13.91
C LYS A 388 28.24 -3.75 -13.53
N LYS A 389 28.43 -2.59 -12.89
CA LYS A 389 29.71 -2.13 -12.35
C LYS A 389 29.96 -2.74 -10.97
N TYR A 390 30.07 -4.07 -10.92
CA TYR A 390 30.08 -4.82 -9.66
C TYR A 390 31.29 -4.51 -8.77
N LYS A 391 32.44 -4.15 -9.35
CA LYS A 391 33.63 -3.78 -8.57
C LYS A 391 33.43 -2.47 -7.81
N GLU A 392 32.92 -1.44 -8.49
CA GLU A 392 32.62 -0.14 -7.86
C GLU A 392 31.50 -0.29 -6.82
N ALA A 393 30.43 -1.05 -7.13
CA ALA A 393 29.35 -1.32 -6.18
C ALA A 393 29.88 -1.99 -4.89
N GLN A 394 30.81 -2.94 -5.02
CA GLN A 394 31.45 -3.62 -3.89
C GLN A 394 32.15 -2.61 -2.96
N GLU A 395 32.89 -1.65 -3.50
CA GLU A 395 33.62 -0.65 -2.70
C GLU A 395 32.67 0.18 -1.84
N TYR A 396 31.54 0.64 -2.41
CA TYR A 396 30.53 1.36 -1.65
C TYR A 396 29.89 0.47 -0.57
N TYR A 397 29.44 -0.75 -0.90
CA TYR A 397 28.83 -1.63 0.10
C TYR A 397 29.75 -1.97 1.27
N GLN A 398 31.06 -2.12 1.03
CA GLN A 398 32.04 -2.43 2.08
C GLN A 398 32.31 -1.25 3.02
N ASN A 399 32.13 -0.03 2.55
CA ASN A 399 32.40 1.18 3.32
C ASN A 399 31.21 1.63 4.18
N ILE A 400 30.03 1.05 3.99
CA ILE A 400 28.83 1.38 4.78
C ILE A 400 29.01 0.83 6.21
N LYS A 401 29.21 1.75 7.15
CA LYS A 401 29.23 1.48 8.60
C LYS A 401 28.09 2.24 9.24
N THR A 402 27.01 1.54 9.60
CA THR A 402 25.80 2.13 10.17
C THR A 402 25.38 1.40 11.43
N GLN A 403 24.72 2.12 12.34
CA GLN A 403 24.04 1.53 13.51
C GLN A 403 22.63 1.03 13.15
N ASP A 404 22.09 1.41 12.00
CA ASP A 404 20.79 0.91 11.50
C ASP A 404 20.94 -0.55 11.05
N GLN A 405 20.39 -1.46 11.86
CA GLN A 405 20.41 -2.90 11.60
C GLN A 405 19.78 -3.27 10.24
N ASN A 406 18.73 -2.58 9.81
CA ASN A 406 18.07 -2.86 8.53
C ASN A 406 18.96 -2.47 7.35
N LEU A 407 19.57 -1.28 7.41
CA LEU A 407 20.49 -0.83 6.37
C LEU A 407 21.77 -1.68 6.35
N GLN A 408 22.27 -2.09 7.51
CA GLN A 408 23.42 -2.98 7.63
C GLN A 408 23.14 -4.36 7.02
N TYR A 409 21.99 -4.96 7.34
CA TYR A 409 21.53 -6.21 6.72
C TYR A 409 21.46 -6.09 5.20
N LYS A 410 20.78 -5.05 4.68
CA LYS A 410 20.63 -4.81 3.23
C LYS A 410 21.98 -4.65 2.53
N SER A 411 22.91 -3.95 3.17
CA SER A 411 24.27 -3.75 2.66
C SER A 411 25.03 -5.07 2.56
N PHE A 412 24.99 -5.92 3.58
CA PHE A 412 25.62 -7.25 3.53
C PHE A 412 24.96 -8.19 2.53
N HIS A 413 23.62 -8.21 2.46
CA HIS A 413 22.88 -9.00 1.48
C HIS A 413 23.28 -8.62 0.05
N ASN A 414 23.26 -7.33 -0.29
CA ASN A 414 23.62 -6.86 -1.62
C ASN A 414 25.12 -7.00 -1.92
N LEU A 415 25.98 -6.89 -0.90
CA LEU A 415 27.41 -7.22 -1.04
C LEU A 415 27.59 -8.71 -1.40
N GLY A 416 26.81 -9.61 -0.79
CA GLY A 416 26.76 -11.02 -1.16
C GLY A 416 26.36 -11.24 -2.61
N ASN A 417 25.26 -10.61 -3.05
CA ASN A 417 24.80 -10.65 -4.45
C ASN A 417 25.89 -10.13 -5.41
N THR A 418 26.56 -9.04 -5.03
CA THR A 418 27.67 -8.45 -5.78
C THR A 418 28.85 -9.42 -5.91
N TYR A 419 29.22 -10.13 -4.84
CA TYR A 419 30.27 -11.13 -4.89
C TYR A 419 29.92 -12.33 -5.76
N VAL A 420 28.66 -12.77 -5.77
CA VAL A 420 28.19 -13.83 -6.69
C VAL A 420 28.40 -13.41 -8.15
N LYS A 421 28.01 -12.18 -8.51
CA LYS A 421 28.22 -11.63 -9.87
C LYS A 421 29.69 -11.51 -10.27
N GLN A 422 30.58 -11.37 -9.29
CA GLN A 422 32.02 -11.37 -9.50
C GLN A 422 32.66 -12.76 -9.43
N ASN A 423 31.87 -13.84 -9.29
CA ASN A 423 32.35 -15.22 -9.09
C ASN A 423 33.25 -15.40 -7.83
N LYS A 424 33.11 -14.53 -6.83
CA LYS A 424 33.84 -14.58 -5.55
C LYS A 424 33.01 -15.29 -4.49
N LEU A 425 32.73 -16.58 -4.72
CA LEU A 425 31.75 -17.35 -3.95
C LEU A 425 32.03 -17.43 -2.44
N GLU A 426 33.29 -17.58 -2.03
CA GLU A 426 33.65 -17.60 -0.59
C GLU A 426 33.33 -16.28 0.11
N LYS A 427 33.56 -15.14 -0.58
CA LYS A 427 33.21 -13.82 -0.04
C LYS A 427 31.70 -13.61 -0.01
N ALA A 428 30.99 -14.12 -1.03
CA ALA A 428 29.53 -14.09 -1.07
C ALA A 428 28.92 -14.86 0.11
N LYS A 429 29.44 -16.07 0.39
CA LYS A 429 29.04 -16.89 1.53
C LYS A 429 29.14 -16.10 2.85
N LYS A 430 30.32 -15.53 3.11
CA LYS A 430 30.56 -14.72 4.33
C LYS A 430 29.60 -13.54 4.43
N ALA A 431 29.39 -12.79 3.34
CA ALA A 431 28.48 -11.65 3.34
C ALA A 431 27.02 -12.04 3.63
N TYR A 432 26.55 -13.17 3.10
CA TYR A 432 25.21 -13.66 3.43
C TYR A 432 25.09 -14.16 4.87
N GLU A 433 26.13 -14.82 5.40
CA GLU A 433 26.18 -15.21 6.81
C GLU A 433 26.14 -13.96 7.72
N ASP A 434 26.93 -12.94 7.40
CA ASP A 434 26.94 -11.66 8.13
C ASP A 434 25.56 -10.98 8.07
N ALA A 435 24.87 -10.99 6.92
CA ALA A 435 23.50 -10.52 6.80
C ALA A 435 22.52 -11.32 7.68
N LEU A 436 22.59 -12.66 7.63
CA LEU A 436 21.70 -13.54 8.39
C LEU A 436 21.90 -13.49 9.91
N ARG A 437 23.06 -13.03 10.39
CA ARG A 437 23.26 -12.73 11.82
C ARG A 437 22.43 -11.53 12.30
N ILE A 438 22.11 -10.61 11.40
CA ILE A 438 21.34 -9.40 11.71
C ILE A 438 19.84 -9.68 11.57
N GLN A 439 19.44 -10.25 10.45
CA GLN A 439 18.03 -10.50 10.15
C GLN A 439 17.85 -11.87 9.49
N ASN A 440 16.93 -12.66 10.04
CA ASN A 440 16.54 -13.94 9.47
C ASN A 440 15.64 -13.71 8.24
N ASP A 441 16.19 -13.90 7.04
CA ASP A 441 15.50 -13.70 5.77
C ASP A 441 15.55 -14.95 4.86
N SER A 442 14.41 -15.29 4.28
CA SER A 442 14.25 -16.49 3.44
C SER A 442 15.06 -16.39 2.14
N GLN A 443 15.07 -15.22 1.49
CA GLN A 443 15.78 -15.02 0.23
C GLN A 443 17.30 -15.11 0.42
N THR A 444 17.84 -14.46 1.47
CA THR A 444 19.26 -14.57 1.81
C THR A 444 19.67 -16.01 2.09
N LYS A 445 18.84 -16.79 2.79
CA LYS A 445 19.09 -18.22 3.04
C LYS A 445 19.16 -19.02 1.74
N GLN A 446 18.21 -18.83 0.84
CA GLN A 446 18.21 -19.49 -0.47
C GLN A 446 19.45 -19.11 -1.30
N ASN A 447 19.84 -17.84 -1.28
CA ASN A 447 21.05 -17.38 -1.95
C ASN A 447 22.31 -18.03 -1.37
N LEU A 448 22.40 -18.13 -0.03
CA LEU A 448 23.50 -18.80 0.67
C LEU A 448 23.56 -20.30 0.32
N ASP A 449 22.42 -20.99 0.29
CA ASP A 449 22.35 -22.40 -0.11
C ASP A 449 22.82 -22.62 -1.54
N THR A 450 22.46 -21.72 -2.45
CA THR A 450 22.91 -21.75 -3.85
C THR A 450 24.42 -21.57 -3.94
N VAL A 451 24.98 -20.61 -3.19
CA VAL A 451 26.44 -20.42 -3.11
C VAL A 451 27.14 -21.64 -2.53
N ASN A 452 26.60 -22.26 -1.48
CA ASN A 452 27.16 -23.46 -0.87
C ASN A 452 27.15 -24.66 -1.83
N LYS A 453 26.10 -24.83 -2.64
CA LYS A 453 26.05 -25.85 -3.69
C LYS A 453 27.14 -25.62 -4.75
N ALA A 454 27.25 -24.39 -5.25
CA ALA A 454 28.26 -24.02 -6.23
C ALA A 454 29.70 -24.21 -5.71
N LEU A 455 29.97 -23.87 -4.45
CA LEU A 455 31.27 -24.12 -3.81
C LEU A 455 31.60 -25.61 -3.72
N LYS A 456 30.63 -26.46 -3.36
CA LYS A 456 30.80 -27.92 -3.34
C LYS A 456 31.11 -28.49 -4.73
N GLU A 457 30.47 -27.96 -5.77
CA GLU A 457 30.73 -28.36 -7.16
C GLU A 457 32.15 -27.95 -7.61
N GLN A 458 32.60 -26.74 -7.26
CA GLN A 458 33.97 -26.29 -7.54
C GLN A 458 35.01 -27.17 -6.83
N GLN A 459 34.75 -27.60 -5.61
CA GLN A 459 35.63 -28.54 -4.89
C GLN A 459 35.68 -29.90 -5.58
N LYS A 460 34.52 -30.47 -5.94
CA LYS A 460 34.45 -31.75 -6.68
C LYS A 460 35.19 -31.72 -8.02
N GLN A 461 35.14 -30.60 -8.75
CA GLN A 461 35.88 -30.42 -10.00
C GLN A 461 37.39 -30.34 -9.77
N LYS A 462 37.84 -29.63 -8.73
CA LYS A 462 39.26 -29.58 -8.34
C LYS A 462 39.79 -30.96 -7.94
N ASP A 463 39.00 -31.73 -7.21
CA ASP A 463 39.38 -33.09 -6.79
C ASP A 463 39.46 -34.08 -7.95
N LYS A 464 38.59 -33.94 -8.97
CA LYS A 464 38.68 -34.73 -10.21
C LYS A 464 39.93 -34.38 -11.02
N ASN A 465 40.18 -33.08 -11.24
CA ASN A 465 41.37 -32.63 -11.99
C ASN A 465 42.69 -33.04 -11.31
N ASN A 466 42.74 -33.06 -9.98
CA ASN A 466 43.90 -33.52 -9.22
C ASN A 466 44.11 -35.04 -9.28
N LYS A 467 43.06 -35.84 -9.49
CA LYS A 467 43.18 -37.29 -9.71
C LYS A 467 43.64 -37.62 -11.12
N ASP A 468 43.19 -36.88 -12.13
CA ASP A 468 43.60 -37.09 -13.52
C ASP A 468 45.06 -36.67 -13.77
N ASN A 469 45.56 -35.64 -13.08
CA ASN A 469 46.97 -35.23 -13.14
C ASN A 469 47.93 -36.13 -12.33
N LYS A 470 47.43 -37.04 -11.48
CA LYS A 470 48.26 -38.06 -10.80
C LYS A 470 48.40 -39.37 -11.59
N ASN A 471 47.60 -39.53 -12.64
CA ASN A 471 47.59 -40.71 -13.51
C ASN A 471 48.21 -40.43 -14.90
N LYS A 472 48.87 -39.28 -15.06
CA LYS A 472 49.87 -38.99 -16.11
C LYS A 472 51.22 -38.86 -15.43
#